data_AF-A0AAE1W206-F1
#
_entry.id   AF-A0AAE1W206-F1
#
_cell.length_a   1.000
_cell.length_b   1.000
_cell.length_c   1.000
_cell.angle_alpha   90.00
_cell.angle_beta   90.00
_cell.angle_gamma   90.00
#
_symmetry.space_group_name_H-M   'P 1'
#
loop_
_entity.id
_entity.type
_entity.pdbx_description
1 polymer ?
#
loop_
_entity_poly.entity_id
_entity_poly.type
_entity_poly.pdbx_seq_one_letter_code
_entity_poly.pdbx_strand_id
1 'polypeptide(L)'
;MLDRYVLSSKIQSALGYMAPEFACKTVKITEKCDVYGFGILVLEIVTGKRPVEYMEDDVVVLCDMVRGSLEEGKVEECVDDRLQGKFPAEEAIPVMKLGLICTSQVPSNRPDMAEVVNILELIRWPSESQDELGDFS
;
A
#
# COMPACT_ATOMS: atom_id res chain seq x y z
N MET A 1 26.04 -14.54 -15.98
CA MET A 1 25.60 -13.15 -16.25
C MET A 1 24.11 -12.98 -15.99
N LEU A 2 23.26 -13.86 -16.51
CA LEU A 2 21.82 -13.96 -16.15
C LEU A 2 21.57 -14.13 -14.64
N ASP A 3 22.31 -14.98 -13.94
CA ASP A 3 22.13 -15.14 -12.48
C ASP A 3 22.35 -13.86 -11.68
N ARG A 4 23.31 -13.01 -12.09
CA ARG A 4 23.55 -11.72 -11.43
C ARG A 4 22.43 -10.73 -11.70
N TYR A 5 21.83 -10.75 -12.89
CA TYR A 5 20.71 -9.87 -13.25
C TYR A 5 19.41 -10.34 -12.59
N VAL A 6 19.17 -11.65 -12.51
CA VAL A 6 18.03 -12.24 -11.79
C VAL A 6 18.18 -12.09 -10.28
N LEU A 7 19.39 -12.22 -9.72
CA LEU A 7 19.64 -11.83 -8.32
C LEU A 7 19.43 -10.32 -8.13
N SER A 8 19.92 -9.49 -9.04
CA SER A 8 19.73 -8.03 -8.99
C SER A 8 18.26 -7.66 -9.02
N SER A 9 17.45 -8.25 -9.89
CA SER A 9 16.02 -7.97 -9.99
C SER A 9 15.23 -8.47 -8.78
N LYS A 10 15.59 -9.63 -8.23
CA LYS A 10 15.00 -10.14 -6.97
C LYS A 10 15.38 -9.28 -5.77
N ILE A 11 16.62 -8.81 -5.70
CA ILE A 11 17.10 -7.91 -4.64
C ILE A 11 16.43 -6.55 -4.78
N GLN A 12 16.34 -5.97 -5.98
CA GLN A 12 15.63 -4.72 -6.24
C GLN A 12 14.13 -4.82 -5.91
N SER A 13 13.50 -5.94 -6.28
CA SER A 13 12.11 -6.22 -5.91
C SER A 13 11.94 -6.27 -4.39
N ALA A 14 12.82 -6.98 -3.68
CA ALA A 14 12.77 -7.02 -2.21
C ALA A 14 13.04 -5.64 -1.58
N LEU A 15 13.96 -4.85 -2.12
CA LEU A 15 14.30 -3.50 -1.63
C LEU A 15 13.11 -2.55 -1.67
N GLY A 16 12.19 -2.71 -2.63
CA GLY A 16 10.98 -1.89 -2.71
C GLY A 16 10.01 -2.05 -1.54
N TYR A 17 10.10 -3.16 -0.79
CA TYR A 17 9.27 -3.42 0.41
C TYR A 17 10.05 -3.22 1.72
N MET A 18 11.35 -2.92 1.67
CA MET A 18 12.17 -2.78 2.86
C MET A 18 11.92 -1.44 3.54
N ALA A 19 11.66 -1.48 4.84
CA ALA A 19 11.55 -0.29 5.65
C ALA A 19 12.89 0.50 5.64
N PRO A 20 12.85 1.84 5.65
CA PRO A 20 14.03 2.69 5.52
C PRO A 20 15.08 2.45 6.61
N GLU A 21 14.64 2.10 7.83
CA GLU A 21 15.53 1.81 8.94
C GLU A 21 16.37 0.54 8.76
N PHE A 22 15.99 -0.35 7.84
CA PHE A 22 16.75 -1.57 7.54
C PHE A 22 18.13 -1.25 6.95
N ALA A 23 18.29 -0.07 6.34
CA ALA A 23 19.58 0.42 5.85
C ALA A 23 20.50 0.95 6.98
N CYS A 24 19.92 1.33 8.12
CA CYS A 24 20.66 1.87 9.26
C CYS A 24 21.09 0.76 10.22
N LYS A 25 22.39 0.42 10.23
CA LYS A 25 22.99 -0.58 11.15
C LYS A 25 22.76 -0.31 12.64
N THR A 26 22.36 0.91 13.02
CA THR A 26 22.15 1.34 14.39
C THR A 26 20.69 1.23 14.85
N VAL A 27 19.73 1.04 13.93
CA VAL A 27 18.31 0.94 14.27
C VAL A 27 17.94 -0.52 14.49
N LYS A 28 17.18 -0.81 15.55
CA LYS A 28 16.68 -2.16 15.82
C LYS A 28 15.65 -2.52 14.76
N ILE A 29 15.82 -3.69 14.14
CA ILE A 29 14.79 -4.31 13.32
C ILE A 29 13.66 -4.74 14.25
N THR A 30 12.43 -4.33 13.95
CA THR A 30 11.22 -4.63 14.72
C THR A 30 10.11 -5.12 13.79
N GLU A 31 8.99 -5.56 14.36
CA GLU A 31 7.75 -5.90 13.66
C GLU A 31 7.23 -4.75 12.77
N LYS A 32 7.63 -3.51 13.04
CA LYS A 32 7.28 -2.34 12.22
C LYS A 32 7.87 -2.40 10.81
N CYS A 33 8.94 -3.17 10.60
CA CYS A 33 9.47 -3.42 9.26
C CYS A 33 8.47 -4.23 8.42
N ASP A 34 7.82 -5.23 9.02
CA ASP A 34 6.80 -6.04 8.34
C ASP A 34 5.55 -5.21 8.03
N VAL A 35 5.16 -4.31 8.95
CA VAL A 35 4.06 -3.36 8.72
C VAL A 35 4.35 -2.46 7.51
N TYR A 36 5.59 -1.97 7.38
CA TYR A 36 6.00 -1.16 6.22
C TYR A 36 5.87 -1.94 4.92
N GLY A 37 6.44 -3.15 4.87
CA GLY A 37 6.38 -4.00 3.68
C GLY A 37 4.94 -4.36 3.30
N PHE A 38 4.08 -4.61 4.30
CA PHE A 38 2.64 -4.78 4.10
C PHE A 38 1.98 -3.53 3.50
N GLY A 39 2.32 -2.35 4.00
CA GLY A 39 1.82 -1.09 3.46
C GLY A 39 2.16 -0.90 1.98
N ILE A 40 3.40 -1.21 1.58
CA ILE A 40 3.82 -1.20 0.17
C ILE A 40 3.01 -2.20 -0.65
N LEU A 41 2.82 -3.42 -0.16
CA LEU A 41 2.03 -4.45 -0.82
C LEU A 41 0.57 -4.00 -1.03
N VAL A 42 -0.05 -3.38 -0.04
CA VAL A 42 -1.40 -2.82 -0.16
C VAL A 42 -1.47 -1.78 -1.28
N LEU A 43 -0.50 -0.86 -1.34
CA LEU A 43 -0.44 0.15 -2.39
C LEU A 43 -0.22 -0.48 -3.78
N GLU A 44 0.66 -1.49 -3.88
CA GLU A 44 0.88 -2.23 -5.13
C GLU A 44 -0.40 -2.92 -5.61
N ILE A 45 -1.16 -3.55 -4.71
CA ILE A 45 -2.42 -4.22 -5.06
C ILE A 45 -3.45 -3.23 -5.60
N VAL A 46 -3.65 -2.09 -4.92
CA VAL A 46 -4.68 -1.12 -5.30
C VAL A 46 -4.33 -0.36 -6.59
N THR A 47 -3.05 -0.04 -6.77
CA THR A 47 -2.59 0.75 -7.93
C THR A 47 -2.21 -0.11 -9.14
N GLY A 48 -1.95 -1.41 -8.94
CA GLY A 48 -1.42 -2.29 -9.97
C GLY A 48 0.01 -1.94 -10.42
N LYS A 49 0.69 -1.04 -9.70
CA LYS A 49 2.04 -0.54 -10.03
C LYS A 49 3.11 -1.18 -9.15
N ARG A 50 4.31 -1.34 -9.70
CA ARG A 50 5.45 -1.87 -8.94
C ARG A 50 5.89 -0.89 -7.83
N PRO A 51 6.37 -1.38 -6.67
CA PRO A 51 6.84 -0.53 -5.58
C PRO A 51 7.95 0.45 -5.96
N VAL A 52 8.83 0.01 -6.87
CA VAL A 52 9.94 0.81 -7.40
C VAL A 52 10.00 0.58 -8.90
N GLU A 53 10.07 1.68 -9.65
CA GLU A 53 10.27 1.66 -11.09
C GLU A 53 11.47 2.50 -11.48
N TYR A 54 12.41 1.89 -12.21
CA TYR A 54 13.61 2.54 -12.73
C TYR A 54 13.33 3.04 -14.15
N MET A 55 13.38 4.35 -14.32
CA MET A 55 13.34 5.02 -15.62
C MET A 55 14.76 5.33 -16.08
N GLU A 56 14.93 5.83 -17.31
CA GLU A 56 16.27 6.09 -17.89
C GLU A 56 17.13 7.03 -17.01
N ASP A 57 16.52 8.05 -16.41
CA ASP A 57 17.20 9.05 -15.57
C ASP A 57 16.53 9.28 -14.19
N ASP A 58 15.57 8.43 -13.78
CA ASP A 58 14.82 8.64 -12.55
C ASP A 58 14.39 7.33 -11.86
N VAL A 59 14.07 7.40 -10.56
CA VAL A 59 13.53 6.29 -9.77
C VAL A 59 12.23 6.71 -9.12
N VAL A 60 11.14 6.08 -9.53
CA VAL A 60 9.81 6.34 -8.96
C VAL A 60 9.54 5.35 -7.84
N VAL A 61 9.26 5.87 -6.65
CA VAL A 61 8.85 5.09 -5.48
C VAL A 61 7.34 5.21 -5.31
N LEU A 62 6.65 4.07 -5.30
CA LEU A 62 5.20 4.00 -5.30
C LEU A 62 4.55 4.77 -4.16
N CYS A 63 5.03 4.61 -2.92
CA CYS A 63 4.44 5.29 -1.78
C CYS A 63 4.58 6.82 -1.85
N ASP A 64 5.64 7.33 -2.47
CA ASP A 64 5.87 8.78 -2.58
C ASP A 64 4.99 9.39 -3.67
N MET A 65 4.85 8.70 -4.81
CA MET A 65 3.89 9.07 -5.85
C MET A 65 2.46 9.10 -5.29
N VAL A 66 2.03 8.04 -4.59
CA VAL A 66 0.67 7.98 -4.02
C VAL A 66 0.46 9.04 -2.96
N ARG A 67 1.47 9.35 -2.14
CA ARG A 67 1.42 10.44 -1.16
C ARG A 67 1.23 11.80 -1.83
N GLY A 68 1.98 12.09 -2.89
CA GLY A 68 1.83 13.32 -3.68
C GLY A 68 0.43 13.44 -4.28
N SER A 69 -0.09 12.37 -4.89
CA SER A 69 -1.46 12.37 -5.42
C SER A 69 -2.52 12.55 -4.33
N LEU A 70 -2.32 12.03 -3.11
CA LEU A 70 -3.21 12.27 -1.99
C LEU A 70 -3.19 13.75 -1.54
N GLU A 71 -2.02 14.37 -1.47
CA GLU A 71 -1.86 15.79 -1.11
C GLU A 71 -2.51 16.72 -2.16
N GLU A 72 -2.49 16.32 -3.43
CA GLU A 72 -3.16 17.03 -4.53
C GLU A 72 -4.67 16.76 -4.63
N GLY A 73 -5.20 15.83 -3.83
CA GLY A 73 -6.61 15.42 -3.89
C GLY A 73 -6.97 14.54 -5.09
N LYS A 74 -5.97 13.90 -5.73
CA LYS A 74 -6.11 13.05 -6.92
C LYS A 74 -5.77 11.58 -6.65
N VAL A 75 -5.88 11.13 -5.40
CA VAL A 75 -5.52 9.76 -5.01
C VAL A 75 -6.30 8.68 -5.77
N GLU A 76 -7.53 8.99 -6.20
CA GLU A 76 -8.35 8.09 -7.02
C GLU A 76 -7.74 7.79 -8.40
N GLU A 77 -6.98 8.74 -8.96
CA GLU A 77 -6.27 8.57 -10.25
C GLU A 77 -5.09 7.59 -10.15
N CYS A 78 -4.71 7.18 -8.92
CA CYS A 78 -3.67 6.18 -8.74
C CYS A 78 -4.19 4.74 -8.81
N VAL A 79 -5.51 4.53 -8.73
CA VAL A 79 -6.11 3.19 -8.75
C VAL A 79 -5.87 2.54 -10.10
N ASP A 80 -5.67 1.22 -10.12
CA ASP A 80 -5.34 0.45 -11.31
C ASP A 80 -6.31 0.72 -12.48
N ASP A 81 -5.77 1.29 -13.57
CA ASP A 81 -6.51 1.64 -14.79
C ASP A 81 -7.25 0.44 -15.40
N ARG A 82 -6.77 -0.78 -15.15
CA ARG A 82 -7.42 -2.03 -15.63
C ARG A 82 -8.79 -2.24 -15.00
N LEU A 83 -9.07 -1.61 -13.85
CA LEU A 83 -10.40 -1.62 -13.22
C LEU A 83 -11.39 -0.70 -13.95
N GLN A 84 -10.93 0.19 -14.83
CA GLN A 84 -11.79 1.06 -15.66
C GLN A 84 -12.81 1.87 -14.83
N GLY A 85 -12.41 2.33 -13.65
CA GLY A 85 -13.29 3.04 -12.71
C GLY A 85 -14.32 2.16 -11.98
N LYS A 86 -14.25 0.84 -12.13
CA LYS A 86 -15.18 -0.12 -11.49
C LYS A 86 -14.62 -0.60 -10.16
N PHE A 87 -14.59 0.28 -9.17
CA PHE A 87 -14.18 -0.06 -7.81
C PHE A 87 -14.96 0.79 -6.79
N PRO A 88 -15.17 0.29 -5.56
CA PRO A 88 -15.77 1.07 -4.49
C PRO A 88 -14.76 2.11 -3.97
N ALA A 89 -14.86 3.37 -4.43
CA ALA A 89 -13.96 4.45 -4.00
C ALA A 89 -13.99 4.67 -2.48
N GLU A 90 -15.14 4.45 -1.85
CA GLU A 90 -15.34 4.50 -0.40
C GLU A 90 -14.52 3.46 0.36
N GLU A 91 -14.12 2.36 -0.29
CA GLU A 91 -13.20 1.36 0.29
C GLU A 91 -11.76 1.57 -0.16
N ALA A 92 -11.55 1.80 -1.46
CA ALA A 92 -10.23 1.89 -2.05
C ALA A 92 -9.41 3.06 -1.48
N ILE A 93 -10.03 4.24 -1.31
CA ILE A 93 -9.32 5.43 -0.81
C ILE A 93 -8.89 5.23 0.65
N PRO A 94 -9.73 4.77 1.59
CA PRO A 94 -9.29 4.42 2.94
C PRO A 94 -8.20 3.34 2.98
N VAL A 95 -8.28 2.30 2.15
CA VAL A 95 -7.24 1.26 2.07
C VAL A 95 -5.90 1.86 1.64
N MET A 96 -5.90 2.76 0.65
CA MET A 96 -4.68 3.46 0.24
C MET A 96 -4.11 4.36 1.34
N LYS A 97 -4.97 5.09 2.06
CA LYS A 97 -4.56 5.90 3.22
C LYS A 97 -3.92 5.02 4.30
N LEU A 98 -4.51 3.86 4.60
CA LEU A 98 -3.92 2.89 5.52
C LEU A 98 -2.54 2.41 5.05
N GLY A 99 -2.40 2.10 3.75
CA GLY A 99 -1.11 1.77 3.14
C GLY A 99 -0.07 2.88 3.32
N LEU A 100 -0.46 4.16 3.15
CA LEU A 100 0.42 5.31 3.38
C LEU A 100 0.83 5.49 4.84
N ILE A 101 -0.05 5.19 5.80
CA ILE A 101 0.27 5.24 7.23
C ILE A 101 1.24 4.10 7.59
N CYS A 102 0.99 2.89 7.08
CA CYS A 102 1.88 1.74 7.25
C CYS A 102 3.28 2.00 6.68
N THR A 103 3.38 2.78 5.61
CA THR A 103 4.65 3.16 4.96
C THR A 103 5.27 4.44 5.52
N SER A 104 4.93 4.82 6.76
CA SER A 104 5.56 5.95 7.42
C SER A 104 7.07 5.76 7.58
N GLN A 105 7.84 6.83 7.33
CA GLN A 105 9.29 6.86 7.53
C GLN A 105 9.66 6.71 9.01
N VAL A 106 8.76 7.08 9.92
CA VAL A 106 8.95 6.95 11.37
C VAL A 106 8.25 5.68 11.86
N PRO A 107 8.98 4.64 12.35
CA PRO A 107 8.39 3.36 12.72
C PRO A 107 7.29 3.45 13.78
N SER A 108 7.41 4.38 14.74
CA SER A 108 6.40 4.58 15.79
C SER A 108 5.08 5.17 15.30
N ASN A 109 5.05 5.73 14.08
CA ASN A 109 3.82 6.24 13.48
C ASN A 109 3.07 5.18 12.68
N ARG A 110 3.69 4.01 12.45
CA ARG A 110 3.02 2.89 11.81
C ARG A 110 2.14 2.19 12.85
N PRO A 111 0.93 1.73 12.48
CA PRO A 111 0.11 0.90 13.35
C PRO A 111 0.78 -0.44 13.67
N ASP A 112 0.25 -1.16 14.65
CA ASP A 112 0.51 -2.58 14.82
C ASP A 112 -0.35 -3.40 13.84
N MET A 113 0.08 -4.60 13.47
CA MET A 113 -0.67 -5.44 12.52
C MET A 113 -2.10 -5.75 13.01
N ALA A 114 -2.33 -5.83 14.32
CA ALA A 114 -3.68 -5.97 14.87
C ALA A 114 -4.57 -4.75 14.56
N GLU A 115 -4.01 -3.53 14.66
CA GLU A 115 -4.73 -2.31 14.31
C GLU A 115 -4.99 -2.22 12.80
N VAL A 116 -4.02 -2.63 11.98
CA VAL A 116 -4.18 -2.73 10.51
C VAL A 116 -5.38 -3.61 10.16
N VAL A 117 -5.48 -4.80 10.75
CA VAL A 117 -6.61 -5.73 10.53
C VAL A 117 -7.93 -5.09 10.96
N ASN A 118 -7.99 -4.49 12.16
CA ASN A 118 -9.20 -3.83 12.64
C ASN A 118 -9.66 -2.70 11.70
N ILE A 119 -8.73 -1.89 11.18
CA ILE A 119 -9.06 -0.82 10.25
C ILE A 119 -9.60 -1.40 8.93
N LEU A 120 -8.98 -2.47 8.41
CA LEU A 120 -9.45 -3.12 7.19
C LEU A 120 -10.86 -3.71 7.35
N GLU A 121 -11.17 -4.29 8.51
CA GLU A 121 -12.52 -4.78 8.82
C GLU A 121 -13.56 -3.66 8.86
N LEU A 122 -13.19 -2.49 9.39
CA LEU A 122 -14.06 -1.31 9.39
C LEU A 122 -14.30 -0.75 7.98
N ILE A 123 -13.30 -0.80 7.11
CA ILE A 123 -13.44 -0.32 5.72
C ILE A 123 -14.42 -1.19 4.92
N ARG A 124 -14.41 -2.51 5.13
CA ARG A 124 -15.30 -3.45 4.43
C ARG A 124 -16.77 -3.35 4.84
N TRP A 125 -17.12 -2.53 5.84
CA TRP A 125 -18.47 -2.49 6.39
C TRP A 125 -19.32 -1.37 5.78
N PRO A 126 -20.12 -1.70 4.76
CA PRO A 126 -21.52 -1.28 4.77
C PRO A 126 -22.49 -2.42 4.37
N SER A 127 -23.43 -2.74 5.27
CA SER A 127 -24.67 -3.56 5.14
C SER A 127 -24.61 -5.10 5.34
N GLU A 128 -24.99 -5.52 6.56
CA GLU A 128 -25.94 -6.62 6.78
C GLU A 128 -27.27 -6.10 7.39
N SER A 129 -27.59 -4.82 7.17
CA SER A 129 -28.80 -4.21 7.75
C SER A 129 -29.44 -3.22 6.78
N GLN A 130 -30.14 -3.76 5.77
CA GLN A 130 -31.44 -3.33 5.21
C GLN A 130 -31.64 -3.88 3.78
N ASP A 131 -31.66 -5.21 3.64
CA ASP A 131 -32.30 -5.89 2.47
C ASP A 131 -33.28 -6.99 2.91
N GLU A 132 -33.69 -6.98 4.19
CA GLU A 132 -34.80 -7.79 4.69
C GLU A 132 -35.89 -6.87 5.27
N LEU A 133 -36.68 -6.23 4.40
CA LEU A 133 -38.11 -5.94 4.64
C LEU A 133 -38.73 -5.34 3.36
N GLY A 134 -38.68 -6.12 2.28
CA GLY A 134 -39.14 -5.66 0.97
C GLY A 134 -39.76 -6.74 0.09
N ASP A 135 -40.15 -7.89 0.62
CA ASP A 135 -41.05 -8.80 -0.09
C ASP A 135 -41.71 -9.81 0.86
N PHE A 136 -42.81 -9.42 1.48
CA PHE A 136 -43.93 -10.33 1.75
C PHE A 136 -45.20 -9.48 1.63
N SER A 137 -45.76 -9.54 0.41
CA SER A 137 -47.18 -9.41 0.04
C SER A 137 -48.19 -9.14 1.16
#